data_AF-A0A3S8WX67-F1
#
_entry.id   AF-A0A3S8WX67-F1
#
_cell.length_a   1.000
_cell.length_b   1.000
_cell.length_c   1.000
_cell.angle_alpha   90.00
_cell.angle_beta   90.00
_cell.angle_gamma   90.00
#
_symmetry.space_group_name_H-M   'P 1'
#
loop_
_entity.id
_entity.type
_entity.pdbx_description
1 polymer ?
#
loop_
_entity_poly.entity_id
_entity_poly.type
_entity_poly.pdbx_seq_one_letter_code
_entity_poly.pdbx_strand_id
1 'polypeptide(L)' 'MTGPRKAGLAASVVLGALLLTGCADKTDIITWTDEHGRACTGVVIDDAEDRDREVTSIDCDYPPEGVQPGKSTTIPLPD' A
#
# COMPACT_ATOMS: atom_id res chain seq x y z
N MET A 1 -6.97 -22.83 52.61
CA MET A 1 -6.46 -21.50 52.16
C MET A 1 -4.94 -21.59 52.20
N THR A 2 -4.12 -21.41 51.17
CA THR A 2 -4.25 -20.97 49.75
C THR A 2 -2.94 -21.37 49.03
N GLY A 3 -2.83 -21.68 47.74
CA GLY A 3 -3.79 -21.77 46.62
C GLY A 3 -3.04 -21.52 45.28
N PRO A 4 -2.98 -22.47 44.32
CA PRO A 4 -2.03 -22.42 43.21
C PRO A 4 -2.45 -21.46 42.08
N ARG A 5 -1.79 -20.31 41.98
CA ARG A 5 -1.98 -19.32 40.90
C ARG A 5 -0.81 -19.32 39.92
N LYS A 6 -0.74 -20.32 39.04
CA LYS A 6 0.23 -20.38 37.92
C LYS A 6 -0.44 -20.90 36.64
N ALA A 7 -1.40 -20.14 36.12
CA ALA A 7 -2.13 -20.48 34.88
C ALA A 7 -2.59 -19.24 34.06
N GLY A 8 -1.90 -18.10 34.21
CA GLY A 8 -2.34 -16.82 33.60
C GLY A 8 -1.48 -16.25 32.47
N LEU A 9 -0.29 -16.80 32.21
CA LEU A 9 0.72 -16.15 31.35
C LEU A 9 0.78 -16.63 29.89
N ALA A 10 0.14 -17.75 29.56
CA ALA A 10 0.23 -18.33 28.21
C ALA A 10 -0.74 -17.71 27.19
N ALA A 11 -1.89 -17.20 27.62
CA ALA A 11 -2.95 -16.70 26.72
C ALA A 11 -2.58 -15.38 26.02
N SER A 12 -1.79 -14.52 26.67
CA SER A 12 -1.50 -13.16 26.17
C SER A 12 -0.58 -13.14 24.95
N VAL A 13 0.30 -14.13 24.79
CA VAL A 13 1.34 -14.13 23.74
C VAL A 13 0.72 -14.35 22.35
N VAL A 14 -0.28 -15.24 22.25
CA VAL A 14 -0.95 -15.55 20.98
C VAL A 14 -1.77 -14.36 20.48
N LEU A 15 -2.40 -13.60 21.39
CA LEU A 15 -3.16 -12.41 21.02
C LEU A 15 -2.25 -11.25 20.58
N GLY A 16 -1.07 -11.11 21.20
CA GLY A 16 -0.08 -10.10 20.80
C GLY A 16 0.53 -10.38 19.41
N ALA A 17 0.79 -11.64 19.07
CA ALA A 17 1.32 -12.01 17.76
C ALA A 17 0.38 -11.70 16.59
N LEU A 18 -0.94 -11.79 16.80
CA LEU A 18 -1.96 -11.49 15.79
C LEU A 18 -2.13 -9.98 15.49
N LEU A 19 -1.62 -9.09 16.35
CA LEU A 19 -1.67 -7.64 16.12
C LEU A 19 -0.50 -7.15 15.25
N LEU A 20 0.57 -7.93 15.12
CA LEU A 20 1.78 -7.54 14.38
C LEU A 20 1.67 -7.74 12.86
N THR A 21 0.64 -8.41 12.37
CA THR A 21 0.40 -8.61 10.92
C THR A 21 -0.47 -7.52 10.29
N GLY A 22 -0.65 -6.38 10.97
CA GLY A 22 -1.52 -5.28 10.54
C GLY A 22 -0.80 -4.09 9.87
N CYS A 23 0.51 -3.94 10.06
CA CYS A 23 1.31 -2.85 9.47
C CYS A 23 2.09 -3.40 8.27
N ALA A 24 1.42 -3.49 7.13
CA ALA A 24 2.03 -3.84 5.85
C ALA A 24 1.65 -2.76 4.83
N ASP A 25 2.64 -1.98 4.39
CA ASP A 25 2.46 -0.94 3.39
C ASP A 25 2.08 -1.57 2.05
N LYS A 26 1.16 -0.92 1.35
CA LYS A 26 0.67 -1.42 0.07
C LYS A 26 1.26 -0.59 -1.06
N THR A 27 1.96 -1.25 -1.97
CA THR A 27 2.54 -0.61 -3.15
C THR A 27 1.74 -0.97 -4.40
N ASP A 28 1.29 0.03 -5.16
CA ASP A 28 0.69 -0.16 -6.48
C ASP A 28 1.48 0.60 -7.57
N ILE A 29 1.43 0.13 -8.80
CA ILE A 29 1.72 0.93 -9.99
C ILE A 29 0.43 1.62 -10.42
N ILE A 30 0.48 2.94 -10.57
CA ILE A 30 -0.61 3.74 -11.10
C ILE A 30 -0.27 4.31 -12.47
N THR A 31 -1.27 4.42 -13.34
CA THR A 31 -1.19 5.21 -14.58
C THR A 31 -2.28 6.26 -14.57
N TRP A 32 -1.99 7.45 -15.11
CA TRP A 32 -2.96 8.53 -15.25
C TRP A 32 -2.59 9.46 -16.42
N THR A 33 -3.49 10.37 -16.77
CA THR A 33 -3.18 11.50 -17.67
C THR A 33 -3.07 12.77 -16.84
N ASP A 34 -1.98 13.53 -17.00
CA ASP A 34 -1.80 14.80 -16.31
C ASP A 34 -2.56 15.96 -16.98
N GLU A 35 -2.56 17.13 -16.35
CA GLU A 35 -3.22 18.34 -16.87
C GLU A 35 -2.63 18.86 -18.20
N HIS A 36 -1.42 18.43 -18.55
CA HIS A 36 -0.73 18.77 -19.79
C HIS A 36 -1.05 17.78 -20.93
N GLY A 37 -1.74 16.66 -20.63
CA GLY A 37 -2.08 15.61 -21.60
C GLY A 37 -1.01 14.53 -21.77
N ARG A 38 -0.02 14.45 -20.87
CA ARG A 38 0.97 13.36 -20.85
C ARG A 38 0.36 12.10 -20.22
N ALA A 39 0.73 10.95 -20.75
CA ALA A 39 0.50 9.67 -20.10
C ALA A 39 1.61 9.45 -19.05
N CYS A 40 1.22 9.39 -17.79
CA CYS A 40 2.12 9.21 -16.66
C CYS A 40 1.97 7.83 -16.05
N THR A 41 3.09 7.27 -15.59
CA THR A 41 3.18 6.09 -14.73
C THR A 41 3.92 6.48 -13.45
N GLY A 42 3.52 5.92 -12.31
CA GLY A 42 4.20 6.14 -11.04
C GLY A 42 3.97 4.98 -10.07
N VAL A 43 4.78 4.93 -9.03
CA VAL A 43 4.63 3.99 -7.92
C VAL A 43 3.94 4.73 -6.79
N VAL A 44 2.82 4.21 -6.30
CA VAL A 44 2.15 4.74 -5.10
C VAL A 44 2.40 3.81 -3.93
N ILE A 45 2.73 4.42 -2.80
CA ILE A 45 2.90 3.76 -1.51
C ILE A 45 1.74 4.26 -0.64
N ASP A 46 0.83 3.35 -0.29
CA ASP A 46 -0.22 3.58 0.70
C ASP A 46 0.32 3.10 2.07
N ASP A 47 0.73 4.04 2.93
CA ASP A 47 1.25 3.77 4.29
C ASP A 47 0.11 3.28 5.20
N ALA A 48 0.31 2.15 5.88
CA ALA A 48 -0.74 1.53 6.69
C ALA A 48 -0.94 2.21 8.08
N GLU A 49 0.09 2.89 8.60
CA GLU A 49 0.11 3.50 9.92
C GLU A 49 -0.49 4.93 9.89
N ASP A 50 0.01 5.78 8.99
CA ASP A 50 -0.39 7.18 8.88
C ASP A 50 -1.51 7.43 7.85
N ARG A 51 -1.80 6.45 6.96
CA ARG A 51 -2.75 6.54 5.83
C ARG A 51 -2.39 7.60 4.79
N ASP A 52 -1.16 8.06 4.79
CA ASP A 52 -0.63 8.94 3.76
C ASP A 52 -0.36 8.16 2.48
N ARG A 53 -0.52 8.85 1.36
CA ARG A 53 -0.45 8.28 0.01
C ARG A 53 0.58 9.02 -0.80
N GLU A 54 1.79 8.48 -0.85
CA GLU A 54 2.91 9.09 -1.57
C GLU A 54 3.03 8.50 -2.97
N VAL A 55 3.14 9.36 -4.00
CA VAL A 55 3.40 8.95 -5.37
C VAL A 55 4.84 9.30 -5.73
N THR A 56 5.63 8.29 -6.03
CA THR A 56 7.06 8.39 -6.35
C THR A 56 7.37 7.80 -7.73
N SER A 57 8.63 7.92 -8.17
CA SER A 57 9.12 7.28 -9.39
C SER A 57 8.28 7.62 -10.65
N ILE A 58 7.83 8.88 -10.72
CA ILE A 58 6.92 9.36 -11.77
C ILE A 58 7.68 9.52 -13.08
N ASP A 59 7.20 8.85 -14.11
CA ASP A 59 7.62 9.00 -15.50
C ASP A 59 6.42 9.41 -16.37
N CYS A 60 6.61 10.37 -17.28
CA CYS A 60 5.52 11.04 -18.00
C CYS A 60 5.93 11.43 -19.43
N ASP A 61 5.31 10.81 -20.42
CA ASP A 61 5.54 11.06 -21.84
C ASP A 61 4.26 11.49 -22.57
N TYR A 62 4.42 12.21 -23.69
CA TYR A 62 3.30 12.50 -24.58
C TYR A 62 2.97 11.27 -25.45
N PRO A 63 1.68 10.92 -25.64
CA PRO A 63 1.30 9.89 -26.58
C PRO A 63 1.64 10.30 -28.02
N PRO A 64 1.80 9.34 -28.96
CA PRO A 64 1.99 9.64 -30.38
C PRO A 64 0.86 10.49 -30.97
N GLU A 65 1.13 11.25 -32.04
CA GLU A 65 0.12 12.10 -32.66
C GLU A 65 -1.15 11.33 -33.06
N GLY A 66 -2.32 11.88 -32.71
CA GLY A 66 -3.62 11.26 -32.94
C GLY A 66 -4.00 10.14 -31.95
N VAL A 67 -3.10 9.74 -31.04
CA VAL A 67 -3.38 8.75 -29.99
C VAL A 67 -3.77 9.47 -28.70
N GLN A 68 -4.91 9.08 -28.11
CA GLN A 68 -5.25 9.52 -26.75
C GLN A 68 -4.60 8.61 -25.70
N PRO A 69 -4.24 9.13 -24.52
CA PRO A 69 -3.80 8.31 -23.39
C PRO A 69 -4.79 7.20 -23.04
N GLY A 70 -4.27 6.11 -22.49
CA GLY A 70 -5.10 5.03 -21.94
C GLY A 70 -5.95 5.50 -20.76
N LYS A 71 -6.90 4.65 -20.34
CA LYS A 71 -7.60 4.86 -19.07
C LYS A 71 -6.60 4.78 -17.93
N SER A 72 -6.79 5.60 -16.89
CA SER A 72 -6.06 5.44 -15.63
C SER A 72 -6.24 4.04 -15.05
N THR A 73 -5.15 3.45 -14.56
CA THR A 73 -5.15 2.13 -13.91
C THR A 73 -4.46 2.19 -12.56
N THR A 74 -4.79 1.21 -11.71
CA THR A 74 -4.08 0.92 -10.47
C THR A 74 -3.87 -0.60 -10.44
N ILE A 75 -2.62 -1.04 -10.34
CA ILE A 75 -2.23 -2.45 -10.38
C ILE A 75 -1.33 -2.70 -9.17
N PRO A 76 -1.70 -3.58 -8.22
CA PRO A 76 -0.85 -3.87 -7.07
C PRO A 76 0.47 -4.49 -7.52
N LEU A 77 1.56 -4.15 -6.83
CA LEU A 77 2.79 -4.92 -6.94
C LEU A 77 2.56 -6.34 -6.38
N PRO A 78 3.15 -7.38 -6.99
CA PRO A 78 3.22 -8.69 -6.35
C PRO A 78 4.15 -8.66 -5.13
N ASP A 79 3.82 -9.48 -4.13
CA ASP A 79 4.59 -9.69 -2.89
C ASP A 79 5.93 -10.44 -3.11
#